data_AF-A0A3M7A2J9-F1
#
_entry.id   AF-A0A3M7A2J9-F1
#
_cell.length_a   1.000
_cell.length_b   1.000
_cell.length_c   1.000
_cell.angle_alpha   90.00
_cell.angle_beta   90.00
_cell.angle_gamma   90.00
#
_symmetry.space_group_name_H-M   'P 1'
#
loop_
_entity.id
_entity.type
_entity.pdbx_description
1 polymer ?
#
loop_
_entity_poly.entity_id
_entity_poly.type
_entity_poly.pdbx_seq_one_letter_code
_entity_poly.pdbx_strand_id
1 'polypeptide(L)' 'MKQYLRCLRSHRGVNDDECRTLSQSYLKCRMDRNLMAPDSMRNLGFQEKGAQATSTSNTDQTRGDESTNR' A
#
# COMPACT_ATOMS: atom_id res chain seq x y z
N MET A 1 -16.08 0.56 8.62
CA MET A 1 -14.93 1.49 8.47
C MET A 1 -13.98 1.57 9.67
N LYS A 2 -14.39 1.34 10.93
CA LYS A 2 -13.45 1.35 12.09
C LYS A 2 -12.69 0.03 12.31
N GLN A 3 -12.98 -1.01 11.52
CA GLN A 3 -12.37 -2.35 11.69
C GLN A 3 -10.84 -2.29 11.55
N TYR A 4 -10.34 -1.58 10.54
CA TYR A 4 -8.90 -1.38 10.33
C TYR A 4 -8.24 -0.70 11.55
N LEU A 5 -8.82 0.38 12.05
CA LEU A 5 -8.29 1.09 13.23
C LEU A 5 -8.37 0.25 14.52
N ARG A 6 -9.34 -0.67 14.62
CA ARG A 6 -9.37 -1.64 15.72
C ARG A 6 -8.28 -2.69 15.54
N CYS A 7 -8.10 -3.21 14.33
CA CYS A 7 -7.04 -4.16 14.00
C CYS A 7 -5.67 -3.58 14.36
N LEU A 8 -5.32 -2.38 13.87
CA LEU A 8 -4.06 -1.74 14.25
C LEU A 8 -3.87 -1.63 15.76
N ARG A 9 -4.91 -1.25 16.52
CA ARG A 9 -4.79 -1.15 17.98
C ARG A 9 -4.54 -2.51 18.65
N SER A 10 -5.21 -3.56 18.18
CA SER A 10 -5.00 -4.92 18.67
C SER A 10 -3.60 -5.46 18.32
N HIS A 11 -3.05 -5.06 17.17
CA HIS A 11 -1.76 -5.51 16.66
C HIS A 11 -0.63 -4.51 16.97
N ARG A 12 -0.79 -3.67 18.01
CA ARG A 12 0.22 -2.70 18.49
C ARG A 12 0.74 -1.74 17.41
N GLY A 13 -0.12 -1.36 16.47
CA GLY A 13 0.18 -0.47 15.35
C GLY A 13 0.78 -1.17 14.14
N VAL A 14 1.00 -2.49 14.19
CA VAL A 14 1.50 -3.27 13.05
C VAL A 14 0.36 -3.51 12.07
N ASN A 15 0.63 -3.26 10.79
CA ASN A 15 -0.30 -3.57 9.69
C ASN A 15 0.12 -4.92 9.07
N ASP A 16 -0.31 -6.00 9.70
CA ASP A 16 -0.11 -7.36 9.21
C ASP A 16 -1.16 -7.76 8.16
N ASP A 17 -1.08 -8.98 7.65
CA ASP A 17 -1.95 -9.45 6.56
C ASP A 17 -3.44 -9.38 6.93
N GLU A 18 -3.79 -9.60 8.20
CA GLU A 18 -5.17 -9.45 8.69
C GLU A 18 -5.63 -8.00 8.58
N CYS A 19 -4.84 -7.05 9.09
CA CYS A 19 -5.16 -5.62 8.99
C CYS A 19 -5.07 -5.09 7.55
N ARG A 20 -4.23 -5.69 6.70
CA ARG A 20 -4.03 -5.27 5.31
C ARG A 20 -5.31 -5.38 4.50
N THR A 21 -6.07 -6.47 4.65
CA THR A 21 -7.37 -6.63 3.96
C THR A 21 -8.37 -5.54 4.35
N LEU A 22 -8.39 -5.17 5.63
CA LEU A 22 -9.26 -4.11 6.16
C LEU A 22 -8.83 -2.72 5.68
N SER A 23 -7.51 -2.52 5.52
CA SER A 23 -6.92 -1.25 5.12
C SER A 23 -7.32 -0.84 3.70
N GLN A 24 -7.54 -1.79 2.79
CA GLN A 24 -7.99 -1.51 1.42
C GLN A 24 -9.33 -0.75 1.40
N SER A 25 -10.33 -1.26 2.13
CA SER A 25 -11.64 -0.63 2.26
C SER A 25 -11.58 0.72 2.99
N TYR A 26 -10.66 0.85 3.94
CA TYR A 26 -10.45 2.07 4.71
C TYR A 26 -9.86 3.19 3.85
N LEU A 27 -8.82 2.89 3.05
CA LEU A 27 -8.18 3.87 2.18
C LEU A 27 -9.13 4.33 1.08
N LYS A 28 -9.90 3.41 0.47
CA LYS A 28 -10.94 3.76 -0.51
C LYS A 28 -11.93 4.77 0.05
N CYS A 29 -12.49 4.49 1.23
CA CYS A 29 -13.40 5.42 1.90
C CYS A 29 -12.79 6.81 2.13
N ARG A 30 -11.51 6.87 2.53
CA ARG A 30 -10.84 8.16 2.76
C ARG A 30 -10.73 8.97 1.48
N MET A 31 -10.44 8.32 0.35
CA MET A 31 -10.43 8.98 -0.97
C MET A 31 -11.83 9.44 -1.37
N ASP A 32 -12.85 8.56 -1.23
CA ASP A 32 -14.25 8.87 -1.58
C ASP A 32 -14.80 10.06 -0.78
N ARG A 33 -14.31 10.26 0.45
CA ARG A 33 -14.70 11.36 1.34
C ARG A 33 -13.80 12.58 1.26
N ASN A 34 -12.87 12.64 0.31
CA ASN A 34 -11.89 13.73 0.17
C ASN A 34 -11.06 13.96 1.45
N LEU A 35 -10.82 12.90 2.23
CA LEU A 35 -9.95 12.88 3.43
C LEU A 35 -8.53 12.40 3.11
N MET A 36 -8.26 12.11 1.84
CA MET A 36 -6.97 11.73 1.27
C MET A 36 -7.00 12.03 -0.24
N ALA A 37 -5.86 12.40 -0.81
CA ALA A 37 -5.74 12.51 -2.27
C ALA A 37 -6.06 11.16 -2.93
N PRO A 38 -6.84 11.14 -4.04
CA PRO A 38 -7.10 9.92 -4.78
C PRO A 38 -5.81 9.34 -5.38
N ASP A 39 -5.58 8.05 -5.19
CA ASP A 39 -4.48 7.31 -5.81
C ASP A 39 -4.96 5.89 -6.18
N SER A 40 -4.23 5.22 -7.07
CA SER A 40 -4.52 3.85 -7.45
C SER A 40 -4.18 2.88 -6.33
N MET A 41 -5.04 1.88 -6.11
CA MET A 41 -4.80 0.85 -5.09
C MET A 41 -3.51 0.06 -5.34
N ARG A 42 -3.09 -0.05 -6.60
CA ARG A 42 -1.82 -0.68 -7.00
C ARG A 42 -0.60 0.07 -6.47
N ASN A 43 -0.59 1.40 -6.53
CA ASN A 43 0.49 2.23 -5.98
C ASN A 43 0.56 2.15 -4.45
N LEU A 44 -0.59 1.94 -3.81
CA LEU A 44 -0.71 1.72 -2.37
C LEU A 44 -0.37 0.27 -1.95
N GLY A 45 0.10 -0.56 -2.88
CA GLY A 45 0.55 -1.93 -2.63
C GLY A 45 -0.57 -2.99 -2.63
N PHE A 46 -1.79 -2.65 -3.04
CA PHE A 46 -2.86 -3.62 -3.20
C PHE A 46 -2.90 -4.11 -4.65
N GLN A 47 -2.38 -5.31 -4.87
CA GLN A 47 -2.52 -6.00 -6.15
C GLN A 47 -3.70 -6.97 -6.09
N GLU A 48 -4.61 -6.90 -7.06
CA GLU A 48 -5.66 -7.91 -7.20
C GLU A 48 -5.03 -9.22 -7.65
N LYS A 49 -5.13 -10.27 -6.81
CA LYS A 49 -4.59 -11.61 -7.09
C LYS A 49 -5.32 -12.37 -8.23
N GLY A 50 -5.95 -11.68 -9.17
CA GLY A 50 -6.80 -12.30 -10.19
C GLY A 50 -6.87 -11.62 -11.56
N ALA A 51 -6.16 -10.52 -11.77
CA ALA A 51 -6.05 -9.91 -13.11
C ALA A 51 -4.58 -9.96 -13.55
N GLN A 52 -4.19 -11.10 -14.12
CA GLN A 52 -3.03 -11.18 -14.99
C GLN A 52 -3.34 -10.35 -16.25
N ALA A 53 -3.15 -9.04 -16.16
CA ALA A 53 -3.19 -8.14 -17.30
C ALA A 53 -1.98 -7.19 -17.18
N THR A 54 -0.88 -7.63 -17.79
CA THR A 54 0.10 -6.79 -18.49
C THR A 54 0.25 -5.37 -17.95
N SER A 55 1.11 -5.20 -16.94
CA SER A 55 1.70 -3.89 -16.65
C SER A 55 3.20 -4.09 -16.53
N THR A 56 3.86 -4.08 -17.68
CA THR A 56 5.29 -3.89 -17.81
C THR A 56 5.66 -2.64 -17.02
N SER A 57 6.26 -2.83 -15.85
CA SER A 57 6.94 -1.76 -15.12
C SER A 57 8.38 -2.21 -15.03
N ASN A 58 9.12 -1.92 -16.10
CA ASN A 58 10.55 -1.76 -16.02
C ASN A 58 10.82 -0.72 -14.93
N THR A 59 11.23 -1.18 -13.76
CA THR A 59 12.12 -0.41 -12.90
C THR A 59 13.32 -1.30 -12.65
N ASP A 60 14.12 -1.32 -13.71
CA ASP A 60 15.58 -1.34 -13.70
C ASP A 60 16.19 -1.45 -12.31
N GLN A 61 16.78 -2.62 -12.05
CA GLN A 61 17.82 -2.76 -11.07
C GLN A 61 19.07 -2.06 -11.60
N THR A 62 19.47 -0.95 -10.97
CA THR A 62 20.89 -0.62 -10.90
C THR A 62 21.31 -0.54 -9.45
N ARG A 63 21.94 -1.64 -9.00
CA ARG A 63 23.04 -1.60 -8.04
C ARG A 63 24.24 -0.92 -8.72
N GLY A 64 24.93 -0.06 -7.98
CA GLY A 64 26.19 0.60 -8.31
C GLY A 64 26.39 1.74 -7.31
N ASP A 65 26.95 1.50 -6.12
CA ASP A 65 28.38 1.35 -5.81
C ASP A 65 29.12 2.70 -5.67
N GLU A 66 29.73 2.87 -4.48
CA GLU A 66 30.99 3.57 -4.22
C GLU A 66 31.15 5.09 -4.48
N SER A 67 31.29 5.86 -3.38
CA SER A 67 32.49 6.69 -3.06
C SER A 67 32.19 7.92 -2.18
N THR A 68 32.75 7.90 -0.98
CA THR A 68 33.69 8.88 -0.40
C THR A 68 33.49 10.40 -0.63
N ASN A 69 33.62 11.10 0.50
CA ASN A 69 34.01 12.51 0.73
C ASN A 69 32.94 13.62 0.71
N ARG A 70 32.62 14.14 1.90
CA ARG A 70 33.02 15.50 2.32
C ARG A 70 32.98 15.66 3.83
#